data_AF-A0A7D8YQ00-F1
#
_entry.id   AF-A0A7D8YQ00-F1
#
_cell.length_a   1.000
_cell.length_b   1.000
_cell.length_c   1.000
_cell.angle_alpha   90.00
_cell.angle_beta   90.00
_cell.angle_gamma   90.00
#
_symmetry.space_group_name_H-M   'P 1'
#
loop_
_entity.id
_entity.type
_entity.pdbx_description
1 polymer ?
#
loop_
_entity_poly.entity_id
_entity_poly.type
_entity_poly.pdbx_seq_one_letter_code
_entity_poly.pdbx_strand_id
1 'polypeptide(L)'
;MSDKPIWMVRAGKNAAFVDDFIEAGFVGIGFSQAGEVSSPIHRDQLAGQIAAATPGLSQGQVDNVTSQVKRFYEDLSVGDAVMTYDPNQRLYFLGEILSDVRNRDHELSRARAVRWTKQVNRDALDASTKNVLGAILTLFLVRDDAARNIWQRATPVGQHQATVGAEVKPVADEANESLEGIEARANELIDDAIARLSWDQLQELFAELLEAMGYRAEVSDKGPDRGVDIFASPDGLGLQEPRIFVEVKHRVGTRISSDQIRSFIGGRQNGDRCLYVSTGGFTKEAKYEAERSNIPITLIALPKLRELVLEHYASLSPTGLALLPMKRIYWPIT
;
A
#
# COMPACT_ATOMS: atom_id res chain seq x y z
N MET A 1 -10.12 27.69 5.60
CA MET A 1 -9.60 26.30 5.53
C MET A 1 -10.70 25.38 6.01
N SER A 2 -10.82 24.17 5.47
CA SER A 2 -11.92 23.26 5.82
C SER A 2 -11.54 22.40 7.01
N ASP A 3 -12.43 22.30 8.00
CA ASP A 3 -12.32 21.39 9.15
C ASP A 3 -13.32 20.23 9.01
N LYS A 4 -13.82 20.01 7.78
CA LYS A 4 -14.87 19.03 7.51
C LYS A 4 -14.35 17.62 7.85
N PRO A 5 -15.09 16.82 8.64
CA PRO A 5 -14.75 15.43 8.90
C PRO A 5 -14.56 14.64 7.59
N ILE A 6 -13.64 13.68 7.59
CA ILE A 6 -13.29 12.89 6.42
C ILE A 6 -13.46 11.41 6.75
N TRP A 7 -14.28 10.69 5.98
CA TRP A 7 -14.39 9.25 6.09
C TRP A 7 -13.21 8.56 5.41
N MET A 8 -12.46 7.76 6.14
CA MET A 8 -11.47 6.88 5.56
C MET A 8 -12.13 5.57 5.14
N VAL A 9 -11.93 5.15 3.89
CA VAL A 9 -12.32 3.82 3.38
C VAL A 9 -11.09 3.10 2.82
N ARG A 10 -10.71 1.98 3.44
CA ARG A 10 -9.60 1.14 2.99
C ARG A 10 -10.00 0.35 1.74
N ALA A 11 -9.15 0.35 0.72
CA ALA A 11 -9.37 -0.36 -0.54
C ALA A 11 -8.98 -1.85 -0.46
N GLY A 12 -9.53 -2.57 0.52
CA GLY A 12 -9.20 -3.97 0.81
C GLY A 12 -7.86 -4.16 1.52
N LYS A 13 -7.49 -5.43 1.73
CA LYS A 13 -6.21 -5.81 2.36
C LYS A 13 -5.05 -5.29 1.51
N ASN A 14 -4.06 -4.67 2.15
CA ASN A 14 -2.91 -4.05 1.47
C ASN A 14 -3.27 -3.04 0.36
N ALA A 15 -4.48 -2.46 0.42
CA ALA A 15 -5.01 -1.55 -0.60
C ALA A 15 -5.08 -2.17 -2.02
N ALA A 16 -5.35 -3.47 -2.11
CA ALA A 16 -5.41 -4.22 -3.38
C ALA A 16 -6.33 -3.58 -4.45
N PHE A 17 -7.40 -2.91 -4.04
CA PHE A 17 -8.40 -2.31 -4.95
C PHE A 17 -8.27 -0.79 -5.07
N VAL A 18 -7.12 -0.20 -4.68
CA VAL A 18 -6.98 1.26 -4.67
C VAL A 18 -7.04 1.85 -6.07
N ASP A 19 -6.42 1.19 -7.06
CA ASP A 19 -6.48 1.64 -8.46
C ASP A 19 -7.94 1.64 -8.97
N ASP A 20 -8.72 0.60 -8.63
CA ASP A 20 -10.14 0.53 -8.99
C ASP A 20 -10.93 1.68 -8.36
N PHE A 21 -10.69 1.98 -7.07
CA PHE A 21 -11.35 3.09 -6.38
C PHE A 21 -11.11 4.42 -7.10
N ILE A 22 -9.85 4.70 -7.46
CA ILE A 22 -9.46 5.97 -8.07
C ILE A 22 -9.94 6.07 -9.52
N GLU A 23 -9.71 5.04 -10.34
CA GLU A 23 -10.03 5.05 -11.77
C GLU A 23 -11.54 4.97 -12.03
N ALA A 24 -12.25 4.07 -11.33
CA ALA A 24 -13.69 3.89 -11.50
C ALA A 24 -14.53 4.79 -10.59
N GLY A 25 -13.91 5.66 -9.80
CA GLY A 25 -14.57 6.69 -9.00
C GLY A 25 -15.52 6.14 -7.96
N PHE A 26 -15.03 5.29 -7.05
CA PHE A 26 -15.86 4.72 -6.00
C PHE A 26 -15.06 4.37 -4.73
N VAL A 27 -15.80 4.05 -3.67
CA VAL A 27 -15.32 3.29 -2.51
C VAL A 27 -16.28 2.13 -2.25
N GLY A 28 -15.79 1.04 -1.66
CA GLY A 28 -16.64 -0.13 -1.38
C GLY A 28 -16.14 -1.04 -0.28
N ILE A 29 -17.01 -1.95 0.16
CA ILE A 29 -16.75 -2.95 1.19
C ILE A 29 -17.23 -4.36 0.75
N GLY A 30 -16.44 -5.38 1.06
CA GLY A 30 -16.69 -6.77 0.64
C GLY A 30 -17.63 -7.56 1.54
N PHE A 31 -17.40 -7.55 2.87
CA PHE A 31 -18.15 -8.24 3.95
C PHE A 31 -19.26 -9.19 3.48
N SER A 32 -18.91 -10.25 2.75
CA SER A 32 -19.87 -11.13 2.08
C SER A 32 -20.73 -11.90 3.08
N GLN A 33 -20.18 -12.19 4.26
CA GLN A 33 -20.87 -12.80 5.41
C GLN A 33 -22.08 -11.98 5.90
N ALA A 34 -22.15 -10.69 5.59
CA ALA A 34 -23.31 -9.87 5.89
C ALA A 34 -24.50 -10.13 4.95
N GLY A 35 -24.35 -10.97 3.92
CA GLY A 35 -25.40 -11.31 2.94
C GLY A 35 -26.05 -10.08 2.30
N GLU A 36 -27.33 -10.21 1.95
CA GLU A 36 -28.16 -9.08 1.54
C GLU A 36 -28.45 -8.19 2.75
N VAL A 37 -28.29 -6.87 2.54
CA VAL A 37 -28.50 -5.86 3.57
C VAL A 37 -29.38 -4.76 2.98
N SER A 38 -30.38 -4.34 3.74
CA SER A 38 -31.21 -3.18 3.44
C SER A 38 -31.22 -2.23 4.64
N SER A 39 -31.38 -0.93 4.38
CA SER A 39 -31.53 0.10 5.42
C SER A 39 -33.02 0.35 5.68
N PRO A 40 -33.46 0.56 6.94
CA PRO A 40 -32.65 0.63 8.17
C PRO A 40 -32.15 -0.73 8.66
N ILE A 41 -30.95 -0.75 9.24
CA ILE A 41 -30.24 -1.94 9.71
C ILE A 41 -30.53 -2.16 11.19
N HIS A 42 -31.15 -3.31 11.50
CA HIS A 42 -31.27 -3.81 12.87
C HIS A 42 -29.98 -4.55 13.27
N ARG A 43 -29.23 -3.98 14.23
CA ARG A 43 -27.90 -4.49 14.62
C ARG A 43 -27.92 -5.96 15.02
N ASP A 44 -28.85 -6.37 15.88
CA ASP A 44 -28.89 -7.74 16.40
C ASP A 44 -29.24 -8.77 15.31
N GLN A 45 -30.10 -8.38 14.36
CA GLN A 45 -30.44 -9.21 13.21
C GLN A 45 -29.23 -9.40 12.29
N LEU A 46 -28.53 -8.30 11.97
CA LEU A 46 -27.34 -8.35 11.13
C LEU A 46 -26.21 -9.16 11.80
N ALA A 47 -25.99 -8.97 13.10
CA ALA A 47 -25.02 -9.73 13.87
C ALA A 47 -25.35 -11.24 13.87
N GLY A 48 -26.61 -11.60 14.09
CA GLY A 48 -27.08 -12.99 14.03
C GLY A 48 -26.88 -13.61 12.64
N GLN A 49 -27.16 -12.87 11.57
CA GLN A 49 -26.92 -13.30 10.20
C GLN A 49 -25.43 -13.55 9.91
N ILE A 50 -24.55 -12.64 10.35
CA ILE A 50 -23.10 -12.78 10.18
C ILE A 50 -22.57 -14.00 10.95
N ALA A 51 -23.00 -14.17 12.22
CA ALA A 51 -22.58 -15.31 13.05
C ALA A 51 -23.04 -16.66 12.45
N ALA A 52 -24.24 -16.71 11.88
CA ALA A 52 -24.76 -17.89 11.21
C ALA A 52 -24.04 -18.20 9.88
N ALA A 53 -23.70 -17.16 9.11
CA ALA A 53 -23.02 -17.30 7.82
C ALA A 53 -21.54 -17.70 7.94
N THR A 54 -20.90 -17.41 9.08
CA THR A 54 -19.49 -17.77 9.32
C THR A 54 -19.31 -18.35 10.72
N PRO A 55 -19.65 -19.64 10.92
CA PRO A 55 -19.43 -20.32 12.19
C PRO A 55 -17.95 -20.31 12.56
N GLY A 56 -17.63 -19.84 13.77
CA GLY A 56 -16.26 -19.74 14.28
C GLY A 56 -15.72 -18.33 14.46
N LEU A 57 -16.44 -17.29 14.00
CA LEU A 57 -16.12 -15.91 14.36
C LEU A 57 -16.32 -15.67 15.86
N SER A 58 -15.41 -14.93 16.48
CA SER A 58 -15.60 -14.43 17.84
C SER A 58 -16.67 -13.34 17.87
N GLN A 59 -17.26 -13.10 19.05
CA GLN A 59 -18.26 -12.05 19.21
C GLN A 59 -17.73 -10.67 18.79
N GLY A 60 -16.46 -10.37 19.12
CA GLY A 60 -15.81 -9.12 18.70
C GLY A 60 -15.66 -8.97 17.19
N GLN A 61 -15.38 -10.07 16.46
CA GLN A 61 -15.32 -10.06 15.00
C GLN A 61 -16.70 -9.83 14.38
N VAL A 62 -17.74 -10.48 14.91
CA VAL A 62 -19.14 -10.26 14.47
C VAL A 62 -19.54 -8.81 14.70
N ASP A 63 -19.25 -8.26 15.87
CA ASP A 63 -19.55 -6.86 16.21
C ASP A 63 -18.80 -5.87 15.31
N ASN A 64 -17.52 -6.14 14.99
CA ASN A 64 -16.74 -5.32 14.08
C ASN A 64 -17.37 -5.29 12.67
N VAL A 65 -17.64 -6.46 12.08
CA VAL A 65 -18.27 -6.56 10.75
C VAL A 65 -19.62 -5.85 10.74
N THR A 66 -20.45 -6.11 11.75
CA THR A 66 -21.78 -5.49 11.91
C THR A 66 -21.65 -3.96 11.94
N SER A 67 -20.71 -3.43 12.73
CA SER A 67 -20.44 -2.00 12.82
C SER A 67 -19.98 -1.42 11.47
N GLN A 68 -19.03 -2.05 10.80
CA GLN A 68 -18.51 -1.55 9.52
C GLN A 68 -19.58 -1.52 8.42
N VAL A 69 -20.41 -2.56 8.33
CA VAL A 69 -21.55 -2.59 7.41
C VAL A 69 -22.56 -1.51 7.75
N LYS A 70 -23.00 -1.43 9.01
CA LYS A 70 -24.00 -0.44 9.44
C LYS A 70 -23.55 0.99 9.12
N ARG A 71 -22.31 1.35 9.48
CA ARG A 71 -21.78 2.70 9.25
C ARG A 71 -21.68 3.04 7.77
N PHE A 72 -21.34 2.07 6.91
CA PHE A 72 -21.27 2.30 5.46
C PHE A 72 -22.65 2.56 4.83
N TYR A 73 -23.70 1.93 5.36
CA TYR A 73 -25.08 2.14 4.89
C TYR A 73 -25.72 3.39 5.47
N GLU A 74 -25.53 3.67 6.76
CA GLU A 74 -26.33 4.65 7.48
C GLU A 74 -25.58 5.92 7.90
N ASP A 75 -24.28 5.82 8.23
CA ASP A 75 -23.51 6.97 8.71
C ASP A 75 -22.86 7.74 7.55
N LEU A 76 -22.33 7.03 6.55
CA LEU A 76 -21.68 7.61 5.37
C LEU A 76 -22.74 8.08 4.36
N SER A 77 -22.81 9.38 4.09
CA SER A 77 -23.89 9.99 3.30
C SER A 77 -23.40 10.68 2.02
N VAL A 78 -24.33 10.93 1.09
CA VAL A 78 -24.05 11.75 -0.10
C VAL A 78 -23.60 13.15 0.32
N GLY A 79 -22.54 13.65 -0.30
CA GLY A 79 -21.92 14.93 0.02
C GLY A 79 -20.85 14.84 1.12
N ASP A 80 -20.67 13.69 1.78
CA ASP A 80 -19.58 13.53 2.75
C ASP A 80 -18.22 13.53 2.07
N ALA A 81 -17.22 14.06 2.77
CA ALA A 81 -15.84 13.92 2.35
C ALA A 81 -15.35 12.50 2.65
N VAL A 82 -14.65 11.92 1.69
CA VAL A 82 -14.11 10.56 1.78
C VAL A 82 -12.66 10.54 1.34
N MET A 83 -11.87 9.64 1.92
CA MET A 83 -10.49 9.40 1.54
C MET A 83 -10.15 7.92 1.46
N THR A 84 -9.15 7.58 0.65
CA THR A 84 -8.51 6.26 0.61
C THR A 84 -6.99 6.42 0.52
N TYR A 85 -6.24 5.36 0.79
CA TYR A 85 -4.77 5.39 0.82
C TYR A 85 -4.18 4.43 -0.22
N ASP A 86 -3.28 4.97 -1.04
CA ASP A 86 -2.41 4.17 -1.91
C ASP A 86 -1.01 4.05 -1.27
N PRO A 87 -0.67 2.88 -0.69
CA PRO A 87 0.64 2.66 -0.09
C PRO A 87 1.76 2.62 -1.14
N ASN A 88 1.46 2.32 -2.41
CA ASN A 88 2.48 2.30 -3.46
C ASN A 88 3.00 3.70 -3.79
N GLN A 89 2.11 4.70 -3.74
CA GLN A 89 2.47 6.10 -3.96
C GLN A 89 2.66 6.89 -2.66
N ARG A 90 2.29 6.31 -1.51
CA ARG A 90 2.21 7.00 -0.21
C ARG A 90 1.31 8.24 -0.27
N LEU A 91 0.24 8.14 -1.04
CA LEU A 91 -0.74 9.21 -1.26
C LEU A 91 -2.08 8.84 -0.64
N TYR A 92 -2.68 9.81 0.05
CA TYR A 92 -4.11 9.79 0.33
C TYR A 92 -4.85 10.51 -0.78
N PHE A 93 -5.88 9.87 -1.34
CA PHE A 93 -6.81 10.51 -2.28
C PHE A 93 -8.05 10.95 -1.53
N LEU A 94 -8.55 12.15 -1.84
CA LEU A 94 -9.69 12.79 -1.21
C LEU A 94 -10.75 13.14 -2.23
N GLY A 95 -12.00 12.87 -1.88
CA GLY A 95 -13.14 13.08 -2.74
C GLY A 95 -14.43 13.33 -1.97
N GLU A 96 -15.53 13.29 -2.70
CA GLU A 96 -16.88 13.48 -2.21
C GLU A 96 -17.77 12.31 -2.62
N ILE A 97 -18.58 11.79 -1.70
CA ILE A 97 -19.56 10.73 -1.95
C ILE A 97 -20.69 11.28 -2.83
N LEU A 98 -20.99 10.60 -3.93
CA LEU A 98 -22.00 11.00 -4.92
C LEU A 98 -23.27 10.13 -4.90
N SER A 99 -23.28 9.00 -4.20
CA SER A 99 -24.42 8.09 -4.22
C SER A 99 -24.67 7.38 -2.90
N ASP A 100 -25.90 6.91 -2.76
CA ASP A 100 -26.25 5.83 -1.84
C ASP A 100 -25.52 4.52 -2.17
N VAL A 101 -25.58 3.56 -1.26
CA VAL A 101 -24.98 2.23 -1.47
C VAL A 101 -25.64 1.56 -2.67
N ARG A 102 -24.83 1.02 -3.56
CA ARG A 102 -25.24 0.21 -4.70
C ARG A 102 -24.37 -1.03 -4.79
N ASN A 103 -24.96 -2.14 -5.19
CA ASN A 103 -24.20 -3.33 -5.52
C ASN A 103 -23.55 -3.17 -6.90
N ARG A 104 -22.34 -3.70 -7.04
CA ARG A 104 -21.58 -3.78 -8.28
C ARG A 104 -20.91 -5.14 -8.40
N ASP A 105 -20.64 -5.55 -9.63
CA ASP A 105 -19.89 -6.75 -9.95
C ASP A 105 -18.39 -6.51 -9.66
N HIS A 106 -18.04 -6.69 -8.39
CA HIS A 106 -16.71 -6.43 -7.82
C HIS A 106 -16.58 -7.15 -6.47
N GLU A 107 -15.37 -7.51 -6.05
CA GLU A 107 -15.15 -8.19 -4.76
C GLU A 107 -15.59 -7.32 -3.57
N LEU A 108 -15.35 -6.00 -3.66
CA LEU A 108 -15.95 -4.98 -2.80
C LEU A 108 -17.31 -4.54 -3.35
N SER A 109 -18.28 -5.46 -3.33
CA SER A 109 -19.55 -5.36 -4.06
C SER A 109 -20.43 -4.20 -3.60
N ARG A 110 -20.40 -3.84 -2.31
CA ARG A 110 -21.22 -2.76 -1.76
C ARG A 110 -20.46 -1.45 -1.90
N ALA A 111 -20.89 -0.61 -2.83
CA ALA A 111 -20.12 0.56 -3.24
C ALA A 111 -20.91 1.86 -3.21
N ARG A 112 -20.18 2.97 -3.08
CA ARG A 112 -20.68 4.33 -3.26
C ARG A 112 -19.81 5.04 -4.29
N ALA A 113 -20.43 5.77 -5.21
CA ALA A 113 -19.72 6.56 -6.20
C ALA A 113 -18.99 7.73 -5.52
N VAL A 114 -17.82 8.08 -6.03
CA VAL A 114 -16.95 9.13 -5.48
C VAL A 114 -16.39 10.00 -6.59
N ARG A 115 -16.36 11.31 -6.36
CA ARG A 115 -15.55 12.23 -7.15
C ARG A 115 -14.24 12.53 -6.42
N TRP A 116 -13.14 11.96 -6.87
CA TRP A 116 -11.80 12.30 -6.38
C TRP A 116 -11.38 13.67 -6.91
N THR A 117 -10.92 14.56 -6.02
CA THR A 117 -10.59 15.95 -6.38
C THR A 117 -9.26 16.41 -5.81
N LYS A 118 -8.82 15.84 -4.69
CA LYS A 118 -7.56 16.19 -4.04
C LYS A 118 -6.73 14.98 -3.67
N GLN A 119 -5.45 15.22 -3.40
CA GLN A 119 -4.50 14.26 -2.86
C GLN A 119 -3.59 14.91 -1.81
N VAL A 120 -3.06 14.09 -0.91
CA VAL A 120 -2.09 14.50 0.12
C VAL A 120 -0.96 13.48 0.16
N ASN A 121 0.28 13.95 0.11
CA ASN A 121 1.43 13.11 0.43
C ASN A 121 1.43 12.77 1.92
N ARG A 122 1.42 11.47 2.25
CA ARG A 122 1.47 10.99 3.64
C ARG A 122 2.63 11.63 4.38
N ASP A 123 3.79 11.78 3.75
CA ASP A 123 5.00 12.28 4.40
C ASP A 123 4.91 13.75 4.78
N ALA A 124 4.05 14.52 4.13
CA ALA A 124 3.76 15.90 4.50
C ALA A 124 2.91 16.01 5.78
N LEU A 125 2.19 14.95 6.18
CA LEU A 125 1.31 14.95 7.35
C LEU A 125 2.10 14.89 8.67
N ASP A 126 1.50 15.45 9.72
CA ASP A 126 2.10 15.44 11.06
C ASP A 126 1.97 14.05 11.70
N ALA A 127 2.87 13.74 12.64
CA ALA A 127 2.92 12.42 13.29
C ALA A 127 1.60 12.04 13.98
N SER A 128 0.93 12.98 14.66
CA SER A 128 -0.38 12.75 15.29
C SER A 128 -1.46 12.37 14.26
N THR A 129 -1.43 12.99 13.08
CA THR A 129 -2.37 12.68 11.99
C THR A 129 -2.07 11.31 11.40
N LYS A 130 -0.79 10.97 11.17
CA LYS A 130 -0.37 9.63 10.74
C LYS A 130 -0.82 8.54 11.71
N ASN A 131 -0.74 8.79 13.02
CA ASN A 131 -1.22 7.86 14.05
C ASN A 131 -2.73 7.59 13.93
N VAL A 132 -3.56 8.64 13.76
CA VAL A 132 -5.00 8.49 13.54
C VAL A 132 -5.28 7.70 12.26
N LEU A 133 -4.55 8.00 11.18
CA LEU A 133 -4.67 7.30 9.90
C LEU A 133 -4.11 5.88 9.91
N GLY A 134 -3.42 5.47 10.99
CA GLY A 134 -2.94 4.11 11.22
C GLY A 134 -4.02 3.14 11.71
N ALA A 135 -5.26 3.60 11.95
CA ALA A 135 -6.35 2.72 12.39
C ALA A 135 -6.63 1.59 11.37
N ILE A 136 -6.83 0.38 11.88
CA ILE A 136 -7.03 -0.85 11.07
C ILE A 136 -8.44 -1.01 10.50
N LEU A 137 -9.41 -0.26 11.02
CA LEU A 137 -10.79 -0.35 10.58
C LEU A 137 -10.90 -0.04 9.08
N THR A 138 -11.74 -0.79 8.38
CA THR A 138 -12.05 -0.57 6.96
C THR A 138 -12.67 0.81 6.74
N LEU A 139 -13.56 1.22 7.63
CA LEU A 139 -14.28 2.49 7.61
C LEU A 139 -14.19 3.18 8.98
N PHE A 140 -13.57 4.35 9.02
CA PHE A 140 -13.53 5.21 10.20
C PHE A 140 -13.60 6.69 9.85
N LEU A 141 -13.93 7.53 10.83
CA LEU A 141 -14.13 8.95 10.63
C LEU A 141 -12.98 9.74 11.24
N VAL A 142 -12.29 10.52 10.42
CA VAL A 142 -11.21 11.43 10.81
C VAL A 142 -11.81 12.79 11.12
N ARG A 143 -11.51 13.34 12.30
CA ARG A 143 -12.10 14.59 12.81
C ARG A 143 -11.00 15.55 13.31
N ASP A 144 -11.43 16.74 13.69
CA ASP A 144 -10.66 17.72 14.45
C ASP A 144 -9.29 18.04 13.82
N ASP A 145 -8.22 18.01 14.61
CA ASP A 145 -6.86 18.36 14.18
C ASP A 145 -6.34 17.49 13.04
N ALA A 146 -6.68 16.19 13.03
CA ALA A 146 -6.27 15.30 11.95
C ALA A 146 -6.95 15.69 10.62
N ALA A 147 -8.26 15.97 10.64
CA ALA A 147 -8.97 16.42 9.45
C ALA A 147 -8.44 17.78 8.95
N ARG A 148 -8.20 18.72 9.88
CA ARG A 148 -7.53 20.02 9.57
C ARG A 148 -6.18 19.83 8.89
N ASN A 149 -5.34 18.98 9.45
CA ASN A 149 -3.99 18.71 8.95
C ASN A 149 -4.01 18.23 7.50
N ILE A 150 -4.91 17.29 7.21
CA ILE A 150 -5.13 16.72 5.88
C ILE A 150 -5.60 17.80 4.91
N TRP A 151 -6.65 18.56 5.25
CA TRP A 151 -7.19 19.59 4.36
C TRP A 151 -6.19 20.72 4.07
N GLN A 152 -5.38 21.10 5.04
CA GLN A 152 -4.32 22.10 4.87
C GLN A 152 -3.23 21.66 3.89
N ARG A 153 -2.95 20.35 3.84
CA ARG A 153 -1.94 19.75 2.96
C ARG A 153 -2.54 19.15 1.68
N ALA A 154 -3.85 19.31 1.44
CA ALA A 154 -4.50 18.74 0.26
C ALA A 154 -4.26 19.59 -0.98
N THR A 155 -3.75 18.96 -2.03
CA THR A 155 -3.54 19.55 -3.37
C THR A 155 -4.47 18.90 -4.39
N PRO A 156 -4.77 19.55 -5.53
CA PRO A 156 -5.51 18.89 -6.61
C PRO A 156 -4.85 17.58 -7.05
N VAL A 157 -5.65 16.58 -7.40
CA VAL A 157 -5.12 15.32 -7.97
C VAL A 157 -4.24 15.63 -9.18
N GLY A 158 -3.07 14.99 -9.25
CA GLY A 158 -2.10 15.18 -10.34
C GLY A 158 -1.10 16.33 -10.15
N GLN A 159 -1.16 17.07 -9.03
CA GLN A 159 -0.10 18.03 -8.67
C GLN A 159 0.91 17.40 -7.71
N HIS A 160 2.21 17.52 -8.01
CA HIS A 160 3.29 17.06 -7.13
C HIS A 160 3.45 17.99 -5.92
N GLN A 161 3.48 17.42 -4.71
CA GLN A 161 3.91 18.12 -3.50
C GLN A 161 5.39 17.90 -3.25
N ALA A 162 6.13 18.98 -2.98
CA ALA A 162 7.46 18.90 -2.42
C ALA A 162 7.39 18.34 -1.00
N THR A 163 8.19 17.32 -0.71
CA THR A 163 8.30 16.72 0.64
C THR A 163 9.05 17.66 1.57
N VAL A 164 8.38 18.20 2.57
CA VAL A 164 9.05 18.79 3.75
C VAL A 164 8.97 17.73 4.84
N GLY A 165 10.11 17.12 5.16
CA GLY A 165 10.19 16.04 6.15
C GLY A 165 9.82 16.55 7.53
N ALA A 166 8.65 16.16 8.03
CA ALA A 166 8.33 16.34 9.44
C ALA A 166 8.98 15.20 10.25
N GLU A 167 9.82 15.57 11.22
CA GLU A 167 10.39 14.63 12.19
C GLU A 167 9.26 13.91 12.94
N VAL A 168 9.25 12.58 12.83
CA VAL A 168 8.31 11.73 13.55
C VAL A 168 8.88 11.47 14.94
N LYS A 169 8.33 12.11 15.97
CA LYS A 169 8.45 11.61 17.35
C LYS A 169 7.32 10.63 17.62
N PRO A 170 7.61 9.37 17.99
CA PRO A 170 6.56 8.46 18.43
C PRO A 170 6.01 8.98 19.76
N VAL A 171 4.74 9.40 19.77
CA VAL A 171 3.97 9.56 21.01
C VAL A 171 3.23 8.25 21.19
N ALA A 172 3.61 7.49 22.22
CA ALA A 172 2.91 6.29 22.62
C ALA A 172 1.61 6.70 23.32
N ASP A 173 0.47 6.50 22.67
CA ASP A 173 -0.82 6.48 23.35
C ASP A 173 -1.25 5.03 23.50
N GLU A 174 -1.42 4.62 24.75
CA GLU A 174 -1.91 3.32 25.18
C GLU A 174 -3.42 3.21 24.85
N ALA A 175 -3.74 2.87 23.62
CA ALA A 175 -5.05 2.32 23.29
C ALA A 175 -4.86 0.83 23.00
N ASN A 176 -5.67 -0.01 23.64
CA ASN A 176 -5.69 -1.47 23.55
C ASN A 176 -5.54 -1.95 22.09
N GLU A 177 -4.29 -2.17 21.66
CA GLU A 177 -3.94 -2.40 20.26
C GLU A 177 -4.08 -3.89 19.95
N SER A 178 -5.03 -4.23 19.08
CA SER A 178 -5.10 -5.57 18.49
C SER A 178 -3.79 -5.90 17.78
N LEU A 179 -3.41 -7.18 17.75
CA LEU A 179 -2.21 -7.66 17.04
C LEU A 179 -2.15 -7.14 15.58
N GLU A 180 -3.27 -7.15 14.86
CA GLU A 180 -3.39 -6.61 13.50
C GLU A 180 -2.99 -5.13 13.40
N GLY A 181 -3.27 -4.34 14.45
CA GLY A 181 -2.88 -2.93 14.54
C GLY A 181 -1.40 -2.73 14.76
N ILE A 182 -0.79 -3.58 15.59
CA ILE A 182 0.66 -3.59 15.80
C ILE A 182 1.36 -3.96 14.48
N GLU A 183 0.90 -5.00 13.79
CA GLU A 183 1.45 -5.42 12.49
C GLU A 183 1.30 -4.34 11.42
N ALA A 184 0.11 -3.73 11.29
CA ALA A 184 -0.12 -2.66 10.33
C ALA A 184 0.81 -1.46 10.57
N ARG A 185 0.97 -1.05 11.83
CA ARG A 185 1.90 0.03 12.20
C ARG A 185 3.35 -0.35 11.93
N ALA A 186 3.77 -1.57 12.27
CA ALA A 186 5.11 -2.05 11.99
C ALA A 186 5.41 -2.02 10.48
N ASN A 187 4.47 -2.48 9.66
CA ASN A 187 4.60 -2.44 8.20
C ASN A 187 4.76 -1.02 7.67
N GLU A 188 3.98 -0.06 8.18
CA GLU A 188 4.11 1.35 7.83
C GLU A 188 5.47 1.95 8.25
N LEU A 189 5.98 1.58 9.44
CA LEU A 189 7.30 2.03 9.89
C LEU A 189 8.43 1.47 9.00
N ILE A 190 8.27 0.23 8.51
CA ILE A 190 9.22 -0.39 7.58
C ILE A 190 9.17 0.31 6.23
N ASP A 191 7.98 0.57 5.69
CA ASP A 191 7.80 1.33 4.45
C ASP A 191 8.44 2.73 4.56
N ASP A 192 8.25 3.41 5.70
CA ASP A 192 8.85 4.70 6.00
C ASP A 192 10.39 4.62 6.04
N ALA A 193 10.94 3.55 6.60
CA ALA A 193 12.38 3.33 6.67
C ALA A 193 12.98 3.04 5.28
N ILE A 194 12.33 2.20 4.47
CA ILE A 194 12.73 1.94 3.07
C ILE A 194 12.64 3.22 2.23
N ALA A 195 11.57 4.01 2.39
CA ALA A 195 11.39 5.26 1.65
C ALA A 195 12.47 6.31 1.95
N ARG A 196 13.10 6.27 3.13
CA ARG A 196 14.17 7.18 3.56
C ARG A 196 15.55 6.81 3.03
N LEU A 197 15.74 5.60 2.51
CA LEU A 197 17.01 5.20 1.91
C LEU A 197 17.35 6.14 0.74
N SER A 198 18.63 6.38 0.50
CA SER A 198 19.07 6.98 -0.76
C SER A 198 18.88 5.99 -1.92
N TRP A 199 18.96 6.49 -3.15
CA TRP A 199 18.74 5.65 -4.34
C TRP A 199 19.77 4.51 -4.44
N ASP A 200 21.03 4.78 -4.07
CA ASP A 200 22.12 3.82 -4.01
C ASP A 200 21.93 2.82 -2.86
N GLN A 201 21.52 3.29 -1.67
CA GLN A 201 21.19 2.39 -0.56
C GLN A 201 20.04 1.43 -0.90
N LEU A 202 19.05 1.86 -1.68
CA LEU A 202 17.96 0.99 -2.12
C LEU A 202 18.45 -0.08 -3.11
N GLN A 203 19.39 0.25 -3.99
CA GLN A 203 20.02 -0.73 -4.89
C GLN A 203 20.81 -1.77 -4.10
N GLU A 204 21.64 -1.32 -3.15
CA GLU A 204 22.41 -2.19 -2.26
C GLU A 204 21.48 -3.10 -1.43
N LEU A 205 20.40 -2.56 -0.85
CA LEU A 205 19.41 -3.36 -0.13
C LEU A 205 18.80 -4.45 -1.02
N PHE A 206 18.47 -4.12 -2.27
CA PHE A 206 17.87 -5.10 -3.16
C PHE A 206 18.87 -6.16 -3.65
N ALA A 207 20.14 -5.80 -3.84
CA ALA A 207 21.21 -6.76 -4.13
C ALA A 207 21.41 -7.73 -2.94
N GLU A 208 21.45 -7.21 -1.71
CA GLU A 208 21.50 -8.01 -0.48
C GLU A 208 20.29 -8.95 -0.33
N LEU A 209 19.10 -8.54 -0.76
CA LEU A 209 17.94 -9.43 -0.81
C LEU A 209 18.13 -10.57 -1.81
N LEU A 210 18.68 -10.30 -2.99
CA LEU A 210 18.97 -11.34 -3.99
C LEU A 210 20.03 -12.33 -3.48
N GLU A 211 21.06 -11.84 -2.80
CA GLU A 211 22.06 -12.67 -2.10
C GLU A 211 21.40 -13.56 -1.03
N ALA A 212 20.53 -12.97 -0.20
CA ALA A 212 19.78 -13.71 0.81
C ALA A 212 18.78 -14.74 0.23
N MET A 213 18.39 -14.58 -1.04
CA MET A 213 17.61 -15.55 -1.81
C MET A 213 18.47 -16.64 -2.47
N GLY A 214 19.80 -16.56 -2.36
CA GLY A 214 20.75 -17.55 -2.88
C GLY A 214 21.30 -17.26 -4.27
N TYR A 215 21.06 -16.06 -4.82
CA TYR A 215 21.75 -15.60 -6.03
C TYR A 215 23.07 -14.94 -5.67
N ARG A 216 23.94 -14.75 -6.67
CA ARG A 216 25.05 -13.81 -6.57
C ARG A 216 24.67 -12.56 -7.34
N ALA A 217 24.68 -11.41 -6.66
CA ALA A 217 24.21 -10.13 -7.16
C ALA A 217 25.32 -9.09 -7.14
N GLU A 218 25.40 -8.28 -8.19
CA GLU A 218 26.37 -7.21 -8.34
C GLU A 218 25.64 -5.92 -8.73
N VAL A 219 25.85 -4.87 -7.93
CA VAL A 219 25.39 -3.51 -8.27
C VAL A 219 26.31 -2.98 -9.36
N SER A 220 25.71 -2.53 -10.46
CA SER A 220 26.48 -2.04 -11.61
C SER A 220 27.16 -0.72 -11.30
N ASP A 221 28.38 -0.54 -11.82
CA ASP A 221 29.12 0.71 -11.67
C ASP A 221 28.35 1.90 -12.26
N LYS A 222 28.60 3.10 -11.73
CA LYS A 222 28.04 4.34 -12.27
C LYS A 222 28.63 4.59 -13.66
N GLY A 223 27.89 4.23 -14.69
CA GLY A 223 28.35 4.33 -16.09
C GLY A 223 27.19 4.44 -17.08
N PRO A 224 27.49 4.46 -18.40
CA PRO A 224 26.49 4.50 -19.47
C PRO A 224 25.69 3.19 -19.61
N ASP A 225 25.71 2.33 -18.59
CA ASP A 225 25.04 1.05 -18.61
C ASP A 225 23.54 1.22 -18.80
N ARG A 226 23.03 0.33 -19.66
CA ARG A 226 21.79 0.45 -20.43
C ARG A 226 20.53 0.23 -19.58
N GLY A 227 20.39 0.97 -18.47
CA GLY A 227 19.30 0.80 -17.52
C GLY A 227 19.33 -0.58 -16.87
N VAL A 228 20.46 -0.94 -16.27
CA VAL A 228 20.58 -2.08 -15.35
C VAL A 228 21.32 -1.57 -14.14
N ASP A 229 20.67 -1.64 -12.99
CA ASP A 229 21.25 -1.24 -11.71
C ASP A 229 21.87 -2.42 -10.99
N ILE A 230 21.28 -3.63 -11.13
CA ILE A 230 21.79 -4.86 -10.50
C ILE A 230 21.71 -5.99 -11.50
N PHE A 231 22.78 -6.77 -11.58
CA PHE A 231 22.79 -8.06 -12.26
C PHE A 231 22.87 -9.17 -11.21
N ALA A 232 22.13 -10.26 -11.40
CA ALA A 232 22.22 -11.43 -10.54
C ALA A 232 22.10 -12.74 -11.32
N SER A 233 22.79 -13.77 -10.85
CA SER A 233 22.67 -15.14 -11.36
C SER A 233 23.12 -16.14 -10.30
N PRO A 234 22.84 -17.45 -10.42
CA PRO A 234 23.30 -18.43 -9.43
C PRO A 234 24.82 -18.42 -9.20
N ASP A 235 25.60 -18.19 -10.26
CA ASP A 235 27.07 -18.15 -10.22
C ASP A 235 27.67 -16.73 -10.18
N GLY A 236 26.87 -15.69 -10.41
CA GLY A 236 27.29 -14.28 -10.42
C GLY A 236 27.98 -13.84 -11.72
N LEU A 237 28.35 -14.77 -12.59
CA LEU A 237 29.02 -14.51 -13.88
C LEU A 237 28.04 -14.59 -15.06
N GLY A 238 26.79 -14.99 -14.81
CA GLY A 238 25.77 -15.17 -15.84
C GLY A 238 25.98 -16.39 -16.72
N LEU A 239 26.76 -17.38 -16.25
CA LEU A 239 26.99 -18.63 -16.97
C LEU A 239 25.83 -19.61 -16.80
N GLN A 240 25.11 -19.52 -15.68
CA GLN A 240 23.93 -20.31 -15.37
C GLN A 240 22.67 -19.44 -15.40
N GLU A 241 21.58 -20.04 -15.86
CA GLU A 241 20.26 -19.45 -15.75
C GLU A 241 19.67 -19.64 -14.34
N PRO A 242 18.82 -18.71 -13.87
CA PRO A 242 18.39 -17.50 -14.57
C PRO A 242 19.43 -16.35 -14.50
N ARG A 243 19.55 -15.61 -15.61
CA ARG A 243 20.22 -14.30 -15.64
C ARG A 243 19.21 -13.22 -15.30
N ILE A 244 19.35 -12.59 -14.15
CA ILE A 244 18.39 -11.64 -13.60
C ILE A 244 18.95 -10.22 -13.77
N PHE A 245 18.19 -9.38 -14.47
CA PHE A 245 18.48 -7.96 -14.63
C PHE A 245 17.49 -7.16 -13.80
N VAL A 246 17.98 -6.19 -13.05
CA VAL A 246 17.16 -5.37 -12.18
C VAL A 246 17.33 -3.90 -12.51
N GLU A 247 16.22 -3.19 -12.57
CA GLU A 247 16.18 -1.72 -12.58
C GLU A 247 15.50 -1.26 -11.29
N VAL A 248 16.09 -0.28 -10.60
CA VAL A 248 15.61 0.28 -9.34
C VAL A 248 15.32 1.77 -9.52
N LYS A 249 14.04 2.15 -9.32
CA LYS A 249 13.60 3.55 -9.37
C LYS A 249 13.08 4.02 -8.03
N HIS A 250 13.95 4.75 -7.32
CA HIS A 250 13.59 5.41 -6.07
C HIS A 250 12.98 6.80 -6.31
N ARG A 251 11.68 6.85 -6.60
CA ARG A 251 10.94 8.09 -6.89
C ARG A 251 9.57 8.07 -6.20
N VAL A 252 9.55 8.41 -4.92
CA VAL A 252 8.30 8.48 -4.13
C VAL A 252 7.30 9.42 -4.81
N GLY A 253 6.05 8.96 -4.94
CA GLY A 253 4.96 9.73 -5.57
C GLY A 253 5.02 9.84 -7.09
N THR A 254 5.92 9.11 -7.77
CA THR A 254 5.99 9.09 -9.24
C THR A 254 5.89 7.66 -9.76
N ARG A 255 4.77 7.33 -10.41
CA ARG A 255 4.55 6.00 -10.99
C ARG A 255 5.40 5.77 -12.24
N ILE A 256 5.85 4.53 -12.43
CA ILE A 256 6.56 4.08 -13.63
C ILE A 256 5.59 3.90 -14.80
N SER A 257 5.95 4.42 -15.97
CA SER A 257 5.16 4.34 -17.21
C SER A 257 5.47 3.10 -18.03
N SER A 258 4.57 2.74 -18.95
CA SER A 258 4.78 1.64 -19.90
C SER A 258 6.00 1.84 -20.81
N ASP A 259 6.33 3.08 -21.18
CA ASP A 259 7.53 3.39 -21.96
C ASP A 259 8.82 3.05 -21.23
N GLN A 260 8.87 3.28 -19.92
CA GLN A 260 10.03 2.90 -19.10
C GLN A 260 10.18 1.39 -19.01
N ILE A 261 9.07 0.65 -18.88
CA ILE A 261 9.07 -0.82 -18.89
C ILE A 261 9.55 -1.34 -20.25
N ARG A 262 9.03 -0.81 -21.36
CA ARG A 262 9.48 -1.17 -22.72
C ARG A 262 10.96 -0.89 -22.94
N SER A 263 11.43 0.28 -22.51
CA SER A 263 12.83 0.68 -22.66
C SER A 263 13.76 -0.28 -21.91
N PHE A 264 13.39 -0.71 -20.71
CA PHE A 264 14.16 -1.65 -19.92
C PHE A 264 14.23 -3.05 -20.57
N ILE A 265 13.09 -3.54 -21.04
CA ILE A 265 12.97 -4.87 -21.67
C ILE A 265 13.67 -4.91 -23.03
N GLY A 266 13.66 -3.82 -23.79
CA GLY A 266 14.25 -3.74 -25.13
C GLY A 266 15.74 -4.06 -25.19
N GLY A 267 16.45 -4.01 -24.06
CA GLY A 267 17.87 -4.38 -23.95
C GLY A 267 18.14 -5.84 -23.59
N ARG A 268 17.12 -6.69 -23.44
CA ARG A 268 17.23 -8.05 -22.89
C ARG A 268 17.14 -9.13 -23.98
N GLN A 269 17.67 -10.31 -23.69
CA GLN A 269 17.68 -11.47 -24.58
C GLN A 269 16.74 -12.57 -24.10
N ASN A 270 16.47 -13.55 -24.96
CA ASN A 270 15.72 -14.73 -24.56
C ASN A 270 16.48 -15.50 -23.46
N GLY A 271 15.78 -15.98 -22.45
CA GLY A 271 16.38 -16.60 -21.25
C GLY A 271 16.61 -15.62 -20.09
N ASP A 272 16.75 -14.32 -20.38
CA ASP A 272 16.86 -13.31 -19.32
C ASP A 272 15.57 -13.22 -18.49
N ARG A 273 15.71 -12.81 -17.24
CA ARG A 273 14.63 -12.53 -16.29
C ARG A 273 14.80 -11.12 -15.77
N CYS A 274 13.70 -10.43 -15.54
CA CYS A 274 13.71 -9.02 -15.21
C CYS A 274 12.98 -8.75 -13.90
N LEU A 275 13.56 -7.89 -13.08
CA LEU A 275 12.89 -7.30 -11.92
C LEU A 275 12.88 -5.79 -12.09
N TYR A 276 11.74 -5.14 -11.85
CA TYR A 276 11.65 -3.68 -11.86
C TYR A 276 11.15 -3.23 -10.49
N VAL A 277 11.98 -2.52 -9.75
CA VAL A 277 11.70 -2.10 -8.38
C VAL A 277 11.34 -0.62 -8.38
N SER A 278 10.22 -0.25 -7.75
CA SER A 278 9.84 1.16 -7.59
C SER A 278 9.17 1.46 -6.26
N THR A 279 9.64 2.51 -5.59
CA THR A 279 9.01 3.08 -4.38
C THR A 279 7.89 4.07 -4.67
N GLY A 280 7.63 4.36 -5.96
CA GLY A 280 6.52 5.21 -6.42
C GLY A 280 5.38 4.43 -7.08
N GLY A 281 5.52 3.11 -7.23
CA GLY A 281 4.54 2.23 -7.87
C GLY A 281 4.54 2.27 -9.41
N PHE A 282 3.53 1.65 -10.01
CA PHE A 282 3.44 1.44 -11.46
C PHE A 282 2.08 1.89 -11.98
N THR A 283 2.06 2.47 -13.18
CA THR A 283 0.82 2.73 -13.92
C THR A 283 0.16 1.42 -14.34
N LYS A 284 -1.15 1.46 -14.63
CA LYS A 284 -1.88 0.28 -15.14
C LYS A 284 -1.34 -0.17 -16.48
N GLU A 285 -0.97 0.78 -17.34
CA GLU A 285 -0.34 0.53 -18.62
C GLU A 285 1.03 -0.14 -18.45
N ALA A 286 1.80 0.24 -17.43
CA ALA A 286 3.07 -0.43 -17.11
C ALA A 286 2.87 -1.87 -16.64
N LYS A 287 1.83 -2.13 -15.82
CA LYS A 287 1.45 -3.49 -15.40
C LYS A 287 1.05 -4.34 -16.61
N TYR A 288 0.19 -3.82 -17.48
CA TYR A 288 -0.22 -4.48 -18.72
C TYR A 288 0.95 -4.73 -19.69
N GLU A 289 1.88 -3.78 -19.79
CA GLU A 289 3.10 -3.93 -20.58
C GLU A 289 4.00 -5.06 -20.05
N ALA A 290 4.15 -5.15 -18.74
CA ALA A 290 4.91 -6.22 -18.09
C ALA A 290 4.27 -7.60 -18.33
N GLU A 291 2.95 -7.71 -18.19
CA GLU A 291 2.20 -8.96 -18.38
C GLU A 291 2.29 -9.52 -19.81
N ARG A 292 2.30 -8.64 -20.82
CA ARG A 292 2.36 -9.04 -22.24
C ARG A 292 3.79 -9.21 -22.78
N SER A 293 4.81 -8.98 -21.94
CA SER A 293 6.20 -9.07 -22.36
C SER A 293 6.60 -10.52 -22.64
N ASN A 294 7.30 -10.75 -23.75
CA ASN A 294 7.91 -12.06 -24.05
C ASN A 294 9.08 -12.38 -23.12
N ILE A 295 9.74 -11.36 -22.56
CA ILE A 295 10.82 -11.51 -21.58
C ILE A 295 10.18 -11.37 -20.20
N PRO A 296 10.23 -12.42 -19.35
CA PRO A 296 9.55 -12.39 -18.06
C PRO A 296 10.07 -11.25 -17.19
N ILE A 297 9.15 -10.43 -16.70
CA ILE A 297 9.43 -9.30 -15.82
C ILE A 297 8.48 -9.29 -14.62
N THR A 298 9.03 -9.11 -13.43
CA THR A 298 8.25 -8.91 -12.21
C THR A 298 8.36 -7.47 -11.74
N LEU A 299 7.22 -6.81 -11.56
CA LEU A 299 7.15 -5.46 -10.99
C LEU A 299 7.06 -5.53 -9.46
N ILE A 300 7.96 -4.86 -8.78
CA ILE A 300 8.07 -4.87 -7.30
C ILE A 300 7.84 -3.44 -6.80
N ALA A 301 6.64 -3.21 -6.28
CA ALA A 301 6.29 -1.97 -5.57
C ALA A 301 6.67 -2.06 -4.09
N LEU A 302 6.60 -0.93 -3.37
CA LEU A 302 6.97 -0.82 -1.97
C LEU A 302 6.34 -1.91 -1.05
N PRO A 303 5.03 -2.23 -1.13
CA PRO A 303 4.46 -3.30 -0.30
C PRO A 303 5.11 -4.67 -0.54
N LYS A 304 5.40 -5.02 -1.80
CA LYS A 304 6.05 -6.29 -2.13
C LYS A 304 7.51 -6.30 -1.71
N LEU A 305 8.20 -5.16 -1.84
CA LEU A 305 9.56 -5.00 -1.34
C LEU A 305 9.62 -5.21 0.18
N ARG A 306 8.69 -4.63 0.95
CA ARG A 306 8.58 -4.88 2.40
C ARG A 306 8.41 -6.37 2.72
N GLU A 307 7.55 -7.07 1.98
CA GLU A 307 7.37 -8.52 2.17
C GLU A 307 8.69 -9.28 1.96
N LEU A 308 9.42 -9.00 0.88
CA LEU A 308 10.72 -9.61 0.59
C LEU A 308 11.75 -9.30 1.69
N VAL A 309 11.78 -8.05 2.15
CA VAL A 309 12.63 -7.64 3.28
C VAL A 309 12.31 -8.48 4.51
N LEU A 310 11.05 -8.57 4.92
CA LEU A 310 10.65 -9.32 6.11
C LEU A 310 10.96 -10.82 6.00
N GLU A 311 10.74 -11.41 4.82
CA GLU A 311 11.00 -12.81 4.53
C GLU A 311 12.49 -13.16 4.63
N HIS A 312 13.36 -12.31 4.08
CA HIS A 312 14.80 -12.58 3.98
C HIS A 312 15.66 -11.84 5.01
N TYR A 313 15.06 -11.03 5.91
CA TYR A 313 15.80 -10.14 6.82
C TYR A 313 16.88 -10.85 7.65
N ALA A 314 16.60 -12.07 8.14
CA ALA A 314 17.56 -12.80 8.98
C ALA A 314 18.74 -13.40 8.19
N SER A 315 18.64 -13.46 6.87
CA SER A 315 19.68 -13.97 5.98
C SER A 315 20.52 -12.85 5.35
N LEU A 316 20.20 -11.57 5.62
CA LEU A 316 20.96 -10.43 5.14
C LEU A 316 22.37 -10.40 5.77
N SER A 317 23.33 -9.86 5.02
CA SER A 317 24.67 -9.62 5.55
C SER A 317 24.65 -8.53 6.64
N PRO A 318 25.74 -8.35 7.42
CA PRO A 318 25.88 -7.22 8.33
C PRO A 318 25.70 -5.86 7.64
N THR A 319 26.10 -5.73 6.37
CA THR A 319 25.91 -4.53 5.56
C THR A 319 24.42 -4.32 5.25
N GLY A 320 23.73 -5.37 4.78
CA GLY A 320 22.29 -5.31 4.53
C GLY A 320 21.47 -4.98 5.78
N LEU A 321 21.81 -5.56 6.93
CA LEU A 321 21.19 -5.24 8.22
C LEU A 321 21.43 -3.79 8.66
N ALA A 322 22.58 -3.21 8.32
CA ALA A 322 22.90 -1.82 8.65
C ALA A 322 22.08 -0.81 7.84
N LEU A 323 21.65 -1.17 6.62
CA LEU A 323 20.76 -0.34 5.79
C LEU A 323 19.38 -0.19 6.42
N LEU A 324 18.85 -1.25 7.02
CA LEU A 324 17.51 -1.25 7.61
C LEU A 324 17.50 -1.90 9.01
N PRO A 325 18.00 -1.21 10.06
CA PRO A 325 18.13 -1.80 11.38
C PRO A 325 16.78 -2.06 12.05
N MET A 326 16.38 -3.33 12.12
CA MET A 326 15.16 -3.81 12.75
C MET A 326 15.44 -4.85 13.83
N LYS A 327 14.51 -4.97 14.78
CA LYS A 327 14.49 -6.01 15.82
C LYS A 327 13.24 -6.85 15.71
N ARG A 328 13.39 -8.17 15.82
CA ARG A 328 12.26 -9.10 15.93
C ARG A 328 11.64 -9.02 17.32
N ILE A 329 10.32 -8.85 17.37
CA ILE A 329 9.52 -8.90 18.58
C ILE A 329 8.65 -10.15 18.50
N TYR A 330 8.62 -10.94 19.57
CA TYR A 330 7.77 -12.11 19.67
C TYR A 330 6.54 -11.77 20.52
N TRP A 331 5.36 -12.09 20.02
CA TRP A 331 4.09 -11.87 20.71
C TRP A 331 3.36 -13.21 20.93
N PRO A 332 2.98 -13.57 22.17
CA PRO A 332 2.23 -14.79 22.42
C PRO A 332 0.81 -14.66 21.87
N ILE A 333 0.42 -15.59 20.99
CA ILE A 333 -0.98 -15.72 20.52
C ILE A 333 -1.68 -16.65 21.53
N THR A 334 -2.62 -16.12 22.31
CA THR A 334 -3.45 -16.88 23.26
C THR A 334 -4.88 -16.99 22.80
#